data_AF-A0A328ALY5-F1
#
_entry.id   AF-A0A328ALY5-F1
#
_cell.length_a   1.000
_cell.length_b   1.000
_cell.length_c   1.000
_cell.angle_alpha   90.00
_cell.angle_beta   90.00
_cell.angle_gamma   90.00
#
_symmetry.space_group_name_H-M   'P 1'
#
loop_
_entity.id
_entity.type
_entity.pdbx_description
1 polymer ?
#
loop_
_entity_poly.entity_id
_entity_poly.type
_entity_poly.pdbx_seq_one_letter_code
_entity_poly.pdbx_strand_id
1 'polypeptide(L)' 'MREQEGEAPPDAALAGAPAARLPYAVELWNLTRTAPERVLGRAASAVLARAIFAAAQSEHLGRKIVLRRGSEILSEGE' A
#
# COMPACT_ATOMS: atom_id res chain seq x y z
N MET A 1 -45.17 0.38 -19.09
CA MET A 1 -44.96 1.34 -17.99
C MET A 1 -44.59 0.49 -16.78
N ARG A 2 -43.28 0.38 -16.48
CA ARG A 2 -42.61 1.08 -15.36
C ARG A 2 -42.98 0.38 -14.03
N GLU A 3 -42.10 -0.09 -13.14
CA GLU A 3 -40.69 0.26 -12.82
C GLU A 3 -40.03 -0.95 -12.13
N GLN A 4 -38.78 -1.23 -12.46
CA GLN A 4 -37.92 -2.13 -11.67
C GLN A 4 -37.19 -1.27 -10.64
N GLU A 5 -37.50 -1.42 -9.36
CA GLU A 5 -36.70 -0.85 -8.27
C GLU A 5 -35.68 -1.92 -7.83
N GLY A 6 -34.54 -1.94 -8.52
CA GLY A 6 -33.33 -2.55 -7.99
C GLY A 6 -32.58 -1.48 -7.19
N GLU A 7 -32.70 -1.51 -5.87
CA GLU A 7 -31.89 -0.68 -4.97
C GLU A 7 -30.41 -1.04 -5.17
N ALA A 8 -29.67 -0.13 -5.79
CA ALA A 8 -28.23 -0.28 -5.98
C ALA A 8 -27.51 -0.10 -4.62
N PRO A 9 -26.53 -0.94 -4.28
CA PRO A 9 -25.82 -0.81 -3.01
C PRO A 9 -25.03 0.52 -2.96
N PRO A 10 -25.09 1.28 -1.85
CA PRO A 10 -24.42 2.58 -1.72
C PRO A 10 -22.90 2.51 -1.57
N ASP A 11 -22.27 1.35 -1.85
CA ASP A 11 -20.83 1.15 -1.64
C ASP A 11 -19.99 1.29 -2.92
N ALA A 12 -20.62 1.40 -4.09
CA ALA A 12 -19.89 1.57 -5.37
C ALA A 12 -19.37 3.00 -5.61
N ALA A 13 -19.76 3.97 -4.78
CA ALA A 13 -19.48 5.39 -5.00
C ALA A 13 -18.09 5.88 -4.50
N LEU A 14 -17.21 4.99 -4.02
CA LEU A 14 -15.80 5.33 -3.79
C LEU A 14 -14.84 4.82 -4.88
N ALA A 15 -15.34 4.13 -5.91
CA ALA A 15 -14.53 3.69 -7.04
C ALA A 15 -14.36 4.80 -8.09
N GLY A 16 -13.80 5.95 -7.71
CA GLY A 16 -13.64 7.03 -8.69
C GLY A 16 -13.03 8.35 -8.23
N ALA A 17 -12.69 8.51 -6.94
CA ALA A 17 -11.80 9.61 -6.59
C ALA A 17 -10.46 9.35 -7.30
N PRO A 18 -9.88 10.32 -8.04
CA PRO A 18 -8.53 10.17 -8.56
C PRO A 18 -7.65 9.89 -7.35
N ALA A 19 -7.21 8.64 -7.20
CA ALA A 19 -6.48 8.20 -6.02
C ALA A 19 -5.31 9.17 -5.86
N ALA A 20 -5.39 10.04 -4.85
CA ALA A 20 -4.33 10.99 -4.55
C ALA A 20 -3.05 10.19 -4.56
N ARG A 21 -2.16 10.46 -5.52
CA ARG A 21 -1.09 9.52 -5.89
C ARG A 21 -0.16 9.40 -4.70
N LEU A 22 -0.36 8.38 -3.86
CA LEU A 22 0.40 8.18 -2.63
C LEU A 22 1.85 7.86 -3.04
N PRO A 23 2.79 8.80 -2.88
CA PRO A 23 4.09 8.67 -3.53
C PRO A 23 4.98 7.66 -2.81
N TYR A 24 4.66 7.33 -1.55
CA TYR A 24 5.40 6.37 -0.74
C TYR A 24 4.74 5.00 -0.75
N ALA A 25 5.55 3.95 -0.87
CA ALA A 25 5.13 2.56 -0.74
C ALA A 25 6.09 1.80 0.18
N VAL A 26 5.53 1.00 1.08
CA VAL A 26 6.26 0.03 1.91
C VAL A 26 5.95 -1.35 1.38
N GLU A 27 6.99 -2.11 1.09
CA GLU A 27 6.88 -3.38 0.39
C GLU A 27 7.59 -4.50 1.11
N LEU A 28 6.92 -5.63 1.18
CA LEU A 28 7.48 -6.91 1.61
C LEU A 28 8.03 -7.63 0.39
N TRP A 29 9.28 -8.05 0.46
CA TRP A 29 9.92 -8.82 -0.61
C TRP A 29 9.79 -10.31 -0.36
N ASN A 30 9.88 -11.07 -1.45
CA ASN A 30 9.91 -12.53 -1.38
C ASN A 30 11.16 -13.02 -0.63
N LEU A 31 11.17 -14.29 -0.22
CA LEU A 31 12.29 -14.89 0.53
C LEU A 31 13.61 -14.83 -0.25
N THR A 32 13.55 -14.91 -1.59
CA THR A 32 14.72 -14.79 -2.46
C THR A 32 15.25 -13.36 -2.61
N ARG A 33 14.54 -12.36 -2.05
CA ARG A 33 14.86 -10.93 -2.10
C ARG A 33 15.02 -10.38 -3.53
N THR A 34 14.35 -10.97 -4.51
CA THR A 34 14.44 -10.61 -5.94
C THR A 34 13.34 -9.66 -6.41
N ALA A 35 12.17 -9.75 -5.79
CA ALA A 35 11.02 -8.94 -6.16
C ALA A 35 10.15 -8.64 -4.94
N PRO A 36 9.40 -7.51 -4.98
CA PRO A 36 8.33 -7.28 -4.03
C PRO A 36 7.25 -8.34 -4.19
N GLU A 37 6.95 -9.03 -3.11
CA GLU A 37 5.86 -10.00 -3.02
C GLU A 37 4.53 -9.27 -2.78
N ARG A 38 4.55 -8.24 -1.93
CA ARG A 38 3.35 -7.50 -1.53
C ARG A 38 3.66 -6.06 -1.11
N VAL A 39 2.73 -5.14 -1.41
CA VAL A 39 2.74 -3.80 -0.81
C VAL A 39 1.98 -3.85 0.53
N LEU A 40 2.67 -3.52 1.62
CA LEU A 40 2.09 -3.51 2.98
C LEU A 40 1.33 -2.21 3.26
N GLY A 41 1.76 -1.10 2.65
CA GLY A 41 1.07 0.17 2.80
C GLY A 41 1.57 1.22 1.82
N ARG A 42 0.72 2.23 1.60
CA ARG A 42 1.08 3.44 0.86
C ARG A 42 0.76 4.66 1.72
N ALA A 43 1.55 5.71 1.57
CA ALA A 43 1.41 6.91 2.37
C ALA A 43 1.56 8.18 1.53
N ALA A 44 0.88 9.24 1.95
CA ALA A 44 0.99 10.57 1.36
C ALA A 44 2.24 11.33 1.86
N SER A 45 2.76 10.95 3.04
CA SER A 45 3.87 11.63 3.71
C SER A 45 4.97 10.64 4.12
N ALA A 46 6.21 11.14 4.21
CA ALA A 46 7.36 10.35 4.65
C ALA A 46 7.22 9.87 6.09
N VAL A 47 6.59 10.66 6.97
CA VAL A 47 6.40 10.31 8.40
C VAL A 47 5.53 9.07 8.53
N LEU A 48 4.37 9.06 7.86
CA LEU A 48 3.48 7.90 7.88
C LEU A 48 4.14 6.69 7.20
N ALA A 49 4.84 6.90 6.09
CA ALA A 49 5.54 5.82 5.40
C ALA A 49 6.60 5.15 6.30
N ARG A 50 7.33 5.94 7.09
CA ARG A 50 8.31 5.45 8.08
C ARG A 50 7.64 4.70 9.24
N ALA A 51 6.49 5.17 9.71
CA ALA A 51 5.72 4.47 10.75
C ALA A 51 5.27 3.08 10.27
N ILE A 52 4.73 3.00 9.04
CA ILE A 52 4.36 1.72 8.41
C ILE A 52 5.59 0.82 8.26
N PHE A 53 6.72 1.37 7.78
CA PHE A 53 7.97 0.63 7.64
C PHE A 53 8.49 0.07 8.97
N ALA A 54 8.46 0.86 10.05
CA ALA A 54 8.88 0.43 11.38
C ALA A 54 7.97 -0.68 11.95
N ALA A 55 6.66 -0.52 11.81
CA ALA A 55 5.69 -1.54 12.21
C ALA A 55 5.94 -2.85 11.44
N ALA A 56 6.09 -2.75 10.12
CA ALA A 56 6.30 -3.90 9.25
C ALA A 56 7.58 -4.68 9.58
N GLN A 57 8.67 -4.00 9.93
CA GLN A 57 9.91 -4.67 10.38
C GLN A 57 9.69 -5.48 11.66
N SER A 58 8.83 -5.00 12.57
CA SER A 58 8.52 -5.71 13.81
C SER A 58 7.61 -6.92 13.57
N GLU A 59 6.72 -6.84 12.58
CA GLU A 59 5.77 -7.90 12.24
C GLU A 59 6.37 -9.00 11.34
N HIS A 60 7.39 -8.69 10.55
CA HIS A 60 7.97 -9.58 9.55
C HIS A 60 9.48 -9.78 9.74
N LEU A 61 9.85 -10.36 10.88
CA LEU A 61 11.25 -10.63 11.23
C LEU A 61 11.94 -11.52 10.17
N GLY A 62 13.13 -11.11 9.73
CA GLY A 62 13.95 -11.83 8.75
C GLY A 62 13.45 -11.67 7.30
N ARG A 63 12.43 -10.85 7.07
CA ARG A 63 11.90 -10.56 5.73
C ARG A 63 12.41 -9.21 5.27
N LYS A 64 12.90 -9.16 4.02
CA LYS A 64 13.29 -7.88 3.41
C LYS A 64 12.07 -6.98 3.25
N ILE A 65 12.14 -5.81 3.84
CA ILE A 65 11.17 -4.73 3.67
C ILE A 65 11.85 -3.53 3.03
N VAL A 66 11.17 -2.88 2.08
CA VAL A 66 11.66 -1.70 1.38
C VAL A 66 10.64 -0.58 1.46
N LEU A 67 11.08 0.59 1.93
CA LEU A 67 10.37 1.85 1.79
C LEU A 67 10.88 2.56 0.53
N ARG A 68 9.97 2.89 -0.38
CA ARG A 68 10.28 3.62 -1.62
C ARG A 68 9.40 4.84 -1.83
N ARG A 69 9.90 5.77 -2.62
CA ARG A 69 9.16 6.91 -3.18
C ARG A 69 9.26 6.86 -4.71
N GLY A 70 8.20 6.40 -5.37
CA GLY A 70 8.28 6.06 -6.80
C GLY A 70 9.38 5.02 -7.05
N SER A 71 10.38 5.37 -7.87
CA SER A 71 11.51 4.48 -8.21
C SER A 71 12.67 4.57 -7.21
N GLU A 72 12.64 5.50 -6.26
CA GLU A 72 13.72 5.76 -5.31
C GLU A 72 13.53 4.90 -4.05
N ILE A 73 14.55 4.12 -3.67
CA ILE A 73 14.58 3.41 -2.38
C ILE A 73 15.06 4.39 -1.31
N LEU A 74 14.25 4.60 -0.28
CA LEU A 74 14.56 5.48 0.84
C LEU A 74 15.14 4.73 2.03
N SER A 75 14.68 3.49 2.25
CA SER A 75 15.14 2.63 3.34
C SER A 75 14.87 1.17 3.01
N GLU A 76 15.74 0.29 3.48
CA GLU A 76 15.53 -1.15 3.46
C GLU A 76 15.96 -1.75 4.81
N GLY A 77 15.32 -2.85 5.20
CA GLY A 77 15.57 -3.54 6.47
C GLY A 77 15.15 -5.00 6.39
N GLU A 78 15.58 -5.79 7.38
CA GLU A 78 15.31 -7.23 7.50
C GLU A 78 14.96 -7.64 8.93
#